data_AF-A0A2I0H1Y6-F1
#
_entry.id   AF-A0A2I0H1Y6-F1
#
_cell.length_a   1.000
_cell.length_b   1.000
_cell.length_c   1.000
_cell.angle_alpha   90.00
_cell.angle_beta   90.00
_cell.angle_gamma   90.00
#
_symmetry.space_group_name_H-M   'P 1'
#
loop_
_entity.id
_entity.type
_entity.pdbx_description
1 polymer ?
#
loop_
_entity_poly.entity_id
_entity_poly.type
_entity_poly.pdbx_seq_one_letter_code
_entity_poly.pdbx_strand_id
1 'polypeptide(L)'
;MTPQSPKPSCHSVITGQWNPSSADSAAGRVPGYGVITNIINGGIECGKPTPGQVQDRIGFYKRYCDLLQVGYGNNLYCANQRPFA
;
A
#
# COMPACT_ATOMS: atom_id res chain seq x y z
N MET A 1 -1.68 -0.32 13.97
CA MET A 1 -2.05 1.08 14.32
C MET A 1 -0.83 1.96 14.55
N THR A 2 0.29 1.41 14.98
CA THR A 2 1.51 2.16 15.31
C THR A 2 2.30 2.56 14.06
N PRO A 3 2.58 3.86 13.82
CA PRO A 3 3.53 4.27 12.79
C PRO A 3 4.97 3.90 13.19
N GLN A 4 5.83 3.70 12.20
CA GLN A 4 7.26 3.43 12.41
C GLN A 4 8.04 4.27 11.41
N SER A 5 8.47 5.47 11.82
CA SER A 5 9.10 6.44 10.92
C SER A 5 10.21 5.78 10.07
N PRO A 6 10.21 5.97 8.74
CA PRO A 6 9.38 6.89 7.96
C PRO A 6 8.00 6.35 7.54
N LYS A 7 7.65 5.11 7.90
CA LYS A 7 6.38 4.48 7.52
C LYS A 7 5.23 5.08 8.35
N PRO A 8 4.13 5.54 7.70
CA PRO A 8 2.89 5.82 8.42
C PRO A 8 2.28 4.51 8.92
N SER A 9 1.23 4.60 9.74
CA SER A 9 0.49 3.39 10.09
C SER A 9 -0.40 2.96 8.94
N CYS A 10 -0.56 1.65 8.71
CA CYS A 10 -1.49 1.14 7.70
C CYS A 10 -2.92 1.67 7.89
N HIS A 11 -3.31 1.88 9.15
CA HIS A 11 -4.62 2.43 9.49
C HIS A 11 -4.78 3.88 9.01
N SER A 12 -3.80 4.74 9.27
CA SER A 12 -3.86 6.13 8.80
C SER A 12 -3.93 6.22 7.27
N VAL A 13 -3.31 5.26 6.55
CA VAL A 13 -3.46 5.16 5.09
C VAL A 13 -4.89 4.81 4.70
N ILE A 14 -5.46 3.70 5.21
CA ILE A 14 -6.75 3.20 4.73
C ILE A 14 -7.94 4.07 5.18
N THR A 15 -7.78 4.84 6.25
CA THR A 15 -8.79 5.80 6.73
C THR A 15 -8.63 7.21 6.15
N GLY A 16 -7.66 7.42 5.26
CA GLY A 16 -7.43 8.71 4.59
C GLY A 16 -6.80 9.79 5.48
N GLN A 17 -6.25 9.44 6.64
CA GLN A 17 -5.60 10.37 7.56
C GLN A 17 -4.13 10.64 7.21
N TRP A 18 -3.49 9.75 6.46
CA TRP A 18 -2.12 9.94 6.00
C TRP A 18 -2.07 10.80 4.73
N ASN A 19 -1.40 11.94 4.81
CA ASN A 19 -1.04 12.76 3.66
C ASN A 19 0.41 12.44 3.24
N PRO A 20 0.66 11.98 1.99
CA PRO A 20 2.01 11.73 1.51
C PRO A 20 2.89 12.98 1.60
N SER A 21 4.14 12.80 2.04
CA SER A 21 5.15 13.86 1.92
C SER A 21 5.57 14.05 0.47
N SER A 22 6.30 15.13 0.17
CA SER A 22 6.93 15.32 -1.15
C SER A 22 7.86 14.14 -1.53
N ALA A 23 8.56 13.58 -0.55
CA ALA A 23 9.42 12.40 -0.74
C ALA A 23 8.60 11.13 -1.04
N ASP A 24 7.41 11.00 -0.45
CA ASP A 24 6.49 9.90 -0.77
C ASP A 24 5.93 10.03 -2.19
N SER A 25 5.46 11.22 -2.56
CA SER A 25 4.97 11.48 -3.92
C SER A 25 6.05 11.24 -4.97
N ALA A 26 7.28 11.72 -4.75
CA ALA A 26 8.42 11.48 -5.65
C ALA A 26 8.82 9.99 -5.73
N ALA A 27 8.56 9.23 -4.66
CA ALA A 27 8.76 7.79 -4.62
C ALA A 27 7.58 6.98 -5.17
N GLY A 28 6.52 7.63 -5.69
CA GLY A 28 5.30 6.99 -6.16
C GLY A 28 4.40 6.45 -5.05
N ARG A 29 4.71 6.70 -3.77
CA ARG A 29 3.93 6.26 -2.62
C ARG A 29 2.72 7.16 -2.44
N VAL A 30 1.57 6.69 -2.93
CA VAL A 30 0.28 7.40 -2.89
C VAL A 30 -0.75 6.61 -2.07
N PRO A 31 -1.82 7.24 -1.55
CA PRO A 31 -2.82 6.57 -0.73
C PRO A 31 -3.49 5.40 -1.48
N GLY A 32 -3.59 4.25 -0.81
CA GLY A 32 -4.20 3.04 -1.35
C GLY A 32 -3.60 1.76 -0.78
N TYR A 33 -4.12 0.61 -1.19
CA TYR A 33 -3.68 -0.68 -0.65
C TYR A 33 -2.23 -1.05 -1.02
N GLY A 34 -1.71 -0.50 -2.12
CA GLY A 34 -0.32 -0.70 -2.54
C GLY A 34 0.68 -0.15 -1.53
N VAL A 35 0.45 1.06 -0.99
CA VAL A 35 1.37 1.61 0.02
C VAL A 35 1.27 0.88 1.36
N ILE A 36 0.13 0.27 1.67
CA ILE A 36 -0.01 -0.63 2.83
C ILE A 36 0.88 -1.87 2.65
N THR A 37 0.89 -2.46 1.46
CA THR A 37 1.83 -3.55 1.12
C THR A 37 3.29 -3.09 1.27
N ASN A 38 3.60 -1.87 0.83
CA ASN A 38 4.92 -1.27 0.97
C ASN A 38 5.34 -1.08 2.45
N ILE A 39 4.42 -0.66 3.32
CA ILE A 39 4.66 -0.55 4.78
C ILE A 39 5.02 -1.92 5.37
N ILE A 40 4.27 -2.97 5.01
CA ILE A 40 4.40 -4.33 5.55
C ILE A 40 5.71 -4.98 5.11
N ASN A 41 6.01 -5.00 3.80
CA ASN A 41 7.17 -5.73 3.27
C ASN A 41 7.76 -5.13 1.98
N GLY A 42 7.74 -3.80 1.87
CA GLY A 42 8.12 -3.09 0.65
C GLY A 42 9.51 -3.41 0.10
N GLY A 43 10.50 -3.64 0.97
CA GLY A 43 11.87 -3.99 0.54
C GLY A 43 11.95 -5.27 -0.30
N ILE A 44 11.02 -6.20 -0.09
CA ILE A 44 10.95 -7.47 -0.81
C ILE A 44 9.89 -7.44 -1.92
N GLU A 45 8.82 -6.67 -1.77
CA GLU A 45 7.63 -6.81 -2.61
C GLU A 45 7.37 -5.63 -3.57
N CYS A 46 7.94 -4.45 -3.30
CA CYS A 46 7.64 -3.22 -4.02
C CYS A 46 8.84 -2.67 -4.82
N GLY A 47 8.57 -1.73 -5.72
CA GLY A 47 9.61 -1.11 -6.57
C GLY A 47 10.19 -2.06 -7.62
N LYS A 48 9.45 -3.11 -7.97
CA LYS A 48 9.84 -4.18 -8.89
C LYS A 48 8.60 -4.78 -9.58
N PRO A 49 8.76 -5.57 -10.66
CA PRO A 49 7.64 -6.27 -11.27
C PRO A 49 6.83 -7.05 -10.22
N THR A 50 5.50 -6.92 -10.27
CA THR A 50 4.57 -7.44 -9.25
C THR A 50 4.82 -8.93 -8.99
N PRO A 51 5.36 -9.30 -7.81
CA PRO A 51 5.60 -10.70 -7.50
C PRO A 51 4.31 -11.39 -7.03
N GLY A 52 4.29 -12.72 -7.01
CA GLY A 52 3.11 -13.50 -6.65
C GLY A 52 2.53 -13.17 -5.27
N GLN A 53 3.39 -12.77 -4.31
CA GLN A 53 2.98 -12.34 -2.98
C GLN A 53 2.08 -11.09 -3.02
N VAL A 54 2.38 -10.12 -3.89
CA VAL A 54 1.56 -8.91 -4.04
C VAL A 54 0.23 -9.25 -4.72
N GLN A 55 0.24 -10.17 -5.68
CA GLN A 55 -0.99 -10.65 -6.31
C GLN A 55 -1.91 -11.34 -5.28
N ASP A 56 -1.35 -12.18 -4.41
CA ASP A 56 -2.09 -12.86 -3.34
C ASP A 56 -2.72 -11.85 -2.36
N ARG A 57 -1.95 -10.87 -1.88
CA ARG A 57 -2.45 -9.79 -1.01
C ARG A 57 -3.63 -9.04 -1.62
N ILE A 58 -3.56 -8.73 -2.90
CA ILE A 58 -4.61 -8.01 -3.63
C ILE A 58 -5.81 -8.92 -3.89
N GLY A 59 -5.58 -10.21 -4.15
CA GLY A 59 -6.64 -11.21 -4.31
C GLY A 59 -7.53 -11.32 -3.08
N PHE A 60 -6.93 -11.45 -1.88
CA PHE A 60 -7.68 -11.44 -0.62
C PHE A 60 -8.39 -10.12 -0.39
N TYR A 61 -7.72 -8.99 -0.63
CA TYR A 61 -8.33 -7.67 -0.46
C TYR A 61 -9.58 -7.49 -1.32
N LYS A 62 -9.50 -7.83 -2.62
CA LYS A 62 -10.65 -7.76 -3.54
C LYS A 62 -11.79 -8.66 -3.08
N ARG A 63 -11.49 -9.92 -2.75
CA ARG A 63 -12.51 -10.87 -2.25
C ARG A 63 -13.25 -10.32 -1.04
N TYR A 64 -12.55 -9.71 -0.08
CA TYR A 64 -13.20 -9.17 1.12
C TYR A 64 -13.96 -7.89 0.85
N CYS A 65 -13.46 -7.01 -0.02
CA CYS A 65 -14.22 -5.86 -0.48
C CYS A 65 -15.51 -6.27 -1.19
N ASP A 66 -15.47 -7.30 -2.04
CA ASP A 66 -16.66 -7.85 -2.72
C ASP A 66 -17.67 -8.39 -1.70
N LEU A 67 -17.23 -9.18 -0.73
CA LEU A 67 -18.11 -9.71 0.32
C LEU A 67 -18.76 -8.59 1.16
N LEU A 68 -18.03 -7.51 1.41
CA LEU A 68 -18.49 -6.36 2.19
C LEU A 68 -19.23 -5.31 1.34
N GLN A 69 -19.33 -5.51 0.01
CA GLN A 69 -19.96 -4.58 -0.92
C GLN A 69 -19.37 -3.16 -0.86
N VAL A 70 -18.05 -3.06 -0.77
CA VAL A 70 -17.30 -1.79 -0.79
C VAL A 70 -16.31 -1.76 -1.96
N GLY A 71 -16.03 -0.56 -2.48
CA GLY A 71 -15.04 -0.39 -3.53
C GLY A 71 -13.61 -0.72 -3.06
N TYR A 72 -12.76 -1.19 -3.97
CA TYR A 72 -11.35 -1.46 -3.70
C TYR A 72 -10.51 -0.19 -3.51
N GLY A 73 -11.02 0.94 -4.02
CA GLY A 73 -10.22 2.14 -4.22
C GLY A 73 -9.16 1.98 -5.32
N ASN A 74 -8.30 2.98 -5.43
CA ASN A 74 -7.22 3.03 -6.41
C ASN A 74 -5.88 2.60 -5.79
N ASN A 75 -4.83 2.56 -6.61
CA ASN A 75 -3.44 2.34 -6.17
C ASN A 75 -3.25 1.02 -5.38
N LEU A 76 -3.83 -0.08 -5.89
CA LEU A 76 -3.77 -1.39 -5.22
C LEU A 76 -2.38 -2.03 -5.25
N TYR A 77 -1.55 -1.67 -6.23
CA TYR A 77 -0.24 -2.26 -6.47
C TYR A 77 0.89 -1.31 -6.03
N CYS A 78 2.06 -1.88 -5.76
CA CYS A 78 3.26 -1.12 -5.36
C CYS A 78 4.47 -1.30 -6.28
N ALA A 79 4.26 -1.81 -7.50
CA ALA A 79 5.36 -2.08 -8.45
C ALA A 79 6.18 -0.83 -8.78
N ASN A 80 5.53 0.33 -8.88
CA ASN A 80 6.17 1.61 -9.17
C ASN A 80 6.43 2.46 -7.90
N GLN A 81 6.34 1.86 -6.71
CA GLN A 81 6.58 2.55 -5.45
C GLN A 81 7.96 2.19 -4.91
N ARG A 82 8.82 3.19 -4.69
CA ARG A 82 10.09 2.95 -4.00
C ARG A 82 9.80 2.50 -2.55
N PRO A 83 10.46 1.44 -2.05
CA PRO A 83 10.28 0.98 -0.68
C PRO A 83 10.51 2.10 0.35
N PHE A 84 9.79 2.08 1.47
CA PHE A 84 10.20 2.84 2.65
C PHE A 84 11.55 2.28 3.16
N ALA A 85 12.50 3.18 3.46
CA ALA A 85 13.79 2.86 4.06
C ALA A 85 13.68 2.79 5.58
#